data_AF-M0IFP3-F1
#
_entry.id   AF-M0IFP3-F1
#
_cell.length_a   1.000
_cell.length_b   1.000
_cell.length_c   1.000
_cell.angle_alpha   90.00
_cell.angle_beta   90.00
_cell.angle_gamma   90.00
#
_symmetry.space_group_name_H-M   'P 1'
#
loop_
_entity.id
_entity.type
_entity.pdbx_description
1 polymer ?
#
loop_
_entity_poly.entity_id
_entity_poly.type
_entity_poly.pdbx_seq_one_letter_code
_entity_poly.pdbx_strand_id
1 'polypeptide(L)'
;MSTERHTTDGWDGQALAGLGALVVAAPVFAWAAAQVGYAEPLDVAAEMTGASASALSLHAGLFPDYTVPGLDPYVGTFVSALVGTLLCLGVALRIGSALE
;
A
#
# COMPACT_ATOMS: atom_id res chain seq x y z
N MET A 1 -23.36 28.86 -22.51
CA MET A 1 -22.57 28.23 -21.43
C MET A 1 -21.70 27.18 -22.11
N SER A 2 -20.45 27.55 -22.42
CA SER A 2 -19.55 26.70 -23.19
C SER A 2 -18.87 25.74 -22.22
N THR A 3 -19.13 24.44 -22.34
CA THR A 3 -18.41 23.41 -21.60
C THR A 3 -17.01 23.31 -22.20
N GLU A 4 -16.02 23.92 -21.54
CA GLU A 4 -14.63 23.65 -21.85
C GLU A 4 -14.32 22.20 -21.47
N ARG A 5 -14.15 21.34 -22.48
CA ARG A 5 -13.47 20.06 -22.31
C ARG A 5 -12.00 20.37 -22.07
N HIS A 6 -11.57 20.35 -20.82
CA HIS A 6 -10.15 20.24 -20.51
C HIS A 6 -9.62 18.95 -21.12
N THR A 7 -8.64 19.07 -22.01
CA THR A 7 -7.95 17.94 -22.64
C THR A 7 -7.11 17.22 -21.58
N THR A 8 -7.64 16.13 -20.99
CA THR A 8 -6.94 15.31 -19.97
C THR A 8 -6.05 14.22 -20.57
N ASP A 9 -6.04 14.05 -21.89
CA ASP A 9 -5.48 12.88 -22.59
C ASP A 9 -4.03 12.52 -22.21
N GLY A 10 -3.19 13.49 -21.84
CA GLY A 10 -1.81 13.23 -21.40
C GLY A 10 -1.64 13.02 -19.89
N TRP A 11 -2.47 13.67 -19.07
CA TRP A 11 -2.33 13.69 -17.62
C TRP A 11 -2.69 12.35 -16.99
N ASP A 12 -3.76 11.72 -17.49
CA ASP A 12 -4.25 10.45 -16.94
C ASP A 12 -3.25 9.32 -17.19
N GLY A 13 -2.64 9.29 -18.39
CA GLY A 13 -1.59 8.32 -18.73
C GLY A 13 -0.33 8.49 -17.88
N GLN A 14 0.09 9.73 -17.64
CA GLN A 14 1.24 10.04 -16.78
C GLN A 14 0.97 9.68 -15.32
N ALA A 15 -0.24 9.97 -14.82
CA ALA A 15 -0.64 9.62 -13.46
C ALA A 15 -0.67 8.10 -13.25
N LEU A 16 -1.26 7.35 -14.19
CA LEU A 16 -1.28 5.88 -14.14
C LEU A 16 0.14 5.28 -14.24
N ALA A 17 0.99 5.83 -15.11
CA ALA A 17 2.39 5.41 -15.20
C ALA A 17 3.15 5.69 -13.88
N GLY A 18 2.91 6.85 -13.25
CA GLY A 18 3.47 7.19 -11.95
C GLY A 18 3.03 6.23 -10.85
N LEU A 19 1.73 5.91 -10.78
CA LEU A 19 1.19 4.92 -9.85
C LEU A 19 1.81 3.53 -10.08
N GLY A 20 1.92 3.10 -11.34
CA GLY A 20 2.57 1.84 -11.69
C GLY A 20 4.04 1.79 -11.27
N ALA A 21 4.78 2.89 -11.49
CA ALA A 21 6.16 3.00 -11.05
C ALA A 21 6.30 2.90 -9.52
N LEU A 22 5.40 3.53 -8.76
CA LEU A 22 5.39 3.45 -7.29
C LEU A 22 5.09 2.03 -6.80
N VAL A 23 4.13 1.33 -7.43
CA VAL A 23 3.82 -0.07 -7.09
C VAL A 23 5.02 -0.98 -7.31
N VAL A 24 5.74 -0.82 -8.43
CA VAL A 24 6.96 -1.59 -8.72
C VAL A 24 8.11 -1.21 -7.78
N ALA A 25 8.21 0.05 -7.37
CA ALA A 25 9.23 0.51 -6.45
C ALA A 25 9.02 0.02 -5.00
N ALA A 26 7.78 -0.28 -4.60
CA ALA A 26 7.45 -0.70 -3.23
C ALA A 26 8.30 -1.86 -2.67
N PRO A 27 8.46 -3.01 -3.36
CA PRO A 27 9.34 -4.09 -2.87
C PRO A 27 10.81 -3.68 -2.78
N VAL A 28 11.28 -2.77 -3.64
CA VAL A 28 12.65 -2.23 -3.58
C VAL A 28 12.84 -1.39 -2.31
N PHE A 29 11.84 -0.59 -1.93
CA PHE A 29 11.84 0.13 -0.65
C PHE A 29 11.86 -0.81 0.54
N ALA A 30 11.05 -1.88 0.53
CA ALA A 30 11.05 -2.88 1.60
C ALA A 30 12.43 -3.57 1.73
N TRP A 31 13.07 -3.90 0.61
CA TRP A 31 14.43 -4.41 0.60
C TRP A 31 15.43 -3.39 1.17
N ALA A 32 15.39 -2.13 0.72
CA ALA A 32 16.31 -1.10 1.18
C ALA A 32 16.16 -0.82 2.69
N ALA A 33 14.93 -0.85 3.21
CA ALA A 33 14.65 -0.72 4.64
C ALA A 33 15.31 -1.85 5.46
N ALA A 34 15.25 -3.10 4.96
CA ALA A 34 15.92 -4.21 5.60
C ALA A 34 17.45 -4.04 5.62
N GLN A 35 18.04 -3.49 4.55
CA GLN A 35 19.50 -3.28 4.47
C GLN A 35 20.03 -2.26 5.49
N VAL A 36 19.21 -1.28 5.87
CA VAL A 36 19.58 -0.27 6.89
C VAL A 36 19.19 -0.68 8.31
N GLY A 37 18.64 -1.89 8.49
CA GLY A 37 18.16 -2.37 9.78
C GLY A 37 16.99 -1.54 10.31
N TYR A 38 16.12 -1.04 9.42
CA TYR A 38 14.92 -0.33 9.84
C TYR A 38 14.07 -1.22 10.75
N ALA A 39 13.74 -0.72 11.92
CA ALA A 39 12.74 -1.29 12.81
C ALA A 39 11.54 -0.36 12.86
N GLU A 40 10.33 -0.91 12.75
CA GLU A 40 9.11 -0.11 12.81
C GLU A 40 9.00 0.57 14.19
N PRO A 41 8.71 1.89 14.27
CA PRO A 41 8.59 2.59 15.55
C PRO A 41 7.58 1.96 16.51
N LEU A 42 6.52 1.37 15.97
CA LEU A 42 5.50 0.67 16.75
C LEU A 42 6.03 -0.63 17.36
N ASP A 43 6.85 -1.38 16.62
CA ASP A 43 7.49 -2.60 17.12
C ASP A 43 8.48 -2.28 18.25
N VAL A 44 9.32 -1.25 18.05
CA VAL A 44 10.28 -0.81 19.08
C VAL A 44 9.55 -0.32 20.34
N ALA A 45 8.46 0.45 20.18
CA ALA A 45 7.65 0.89 21.30
C ALA A 45 6.99 -0.29 22.04
N ALA A 46 6.49 -1.29 21.31
CA ALA A 46 5.92 -2.49 21.88
C ALA A 46 6.98 -3.28 22.68
N GLU A 47 8.20 -3.42 22.17
CA GLU A 47 9.29 -4.08 22.88
C GLU A 47 9.68 -3.34 24.16
N MET A 48 9.86 -2.00 24.09
CA MET A 48 10.20 -1.17 25.26
C MET A 48 9.12 -1.20 26.36
N THR A 49 7.87 -1.41 25.99
CA THR A 49 6.74 -1.46 26.94
C THR A 49 6.41 -2.86 27.42
N GLY A 50 7.15 -3.89 26.96
CA GLY A 50 6.83 -5.29 27.22
C GLY A 50 5.54 -5.76 26.55
N ALA A 51 4.98 -4.96 25.63
CA ALA A 51 3.79 -5.24 24.85
C ALA A 51 4.11 -5.85 23.48
N SER A 52 5.29 -6.47 23.32
CA SER A 52 5.68 -7.21 22.10
C SER A 52 4.55 -8.17 21.70
N ALA A 53 3.87 -7.85 20.59
CA ALA A 53 2.65 -8.51 20.15
C ALA A 53 2.88 -9.97 19.70
N SER A 54 4.14 -10.39 19.53
CA SER A 54 4.50 -11.73 19.03
C SER A 54 4.12 -12.89 19.97
N ALA A 55 3.82 -12.63 21.26
CA ALA A 55 3.44 -13.69 22.19
C ALA A 55 1.97 -14.15 22.05
N LEU A 56 1.10 -13.33 21.48
CA LEU A 56 -0.30 -13.69 21.20
C LEU A 56 -0.77 -12.95 19.95
N SER A 57 -0.67 -13.58 18.78
CA SER A 57 -1.46 -13.15 17.62
C SER A 57 -2.95 -13.34 18.00
N LEU A 58 -3.56 -12.28 18.53
CA LEU A 58 -4.98 -12.25 18.91
C LEU A 58 -5.89 -12.27 17.66
N HIS A 59 -5.30 -12.12 16.47
CA HIS A 59 -5.99 -12.10 15.19
C HIS A 59 -5.69 -13.39 14.41
N ALA A 60 -6.43 -14.46 14.72
CA ALA A 60 -6.56 -15.64 13.85
C ALA A 60 -7.37 -15.32 12.56
N GLY A 61 -7.18 -14.14 12.00
CA GLY A 61 -7.83 -13.69 10.77
C GLY A 61 -7.15 -14.25 9.53
N LEU A 62 -7.72 -13.99 8.36
CA LEU A 62 -7.15 -14.40 7.07
C LEU A 62 -5.75 -13.81 6.81
N PHE A 63 -5.44 -12.68 7.44
CA PHE A 63 -4.16 -11.96 7.31
C PHE A 63 -3.59 -11.60 8.70
N PRO A 64 -2.98 -12.56 9.41
CA PRO A 64 -2.34 -12.28 10.70
C PRO A 64 -1.22 -11.24 10.50
N ASP A 65 -1.18 -10.26 11.38
CA ASP A 65 -0.23 -9.13 11.32
C ASP A 65 -0.24 -8.39 9.97
N TYR A 66 -1.40 -8.41 9.27
CA TYR A 66 -1.59 -7.86 7.92
C TYR A 66 -0.68 -8.49 6.85
N THR A 67 -0.20 -9.71 7.10
CA THR A 67 0.63 -10.48 6.18
C THR A 67 -0.14 -11.66 5.56
N VAL A 68 0.38 -12.18 4.45
CA VAL A 68 -0.11 -13.43 3.85
C VAL A 68 0.78 -14.58 4.30
N PRO A 69 0.26 -15.57 5.04
CA PRO A 69 1.06 -16.70 5.49
C PRO A 69 1.70 -17.45 4.31
N GLY A 70 3.00 -17.71 4.41
CA GLY A 70 3.77 -18.44 3.38
C GLY A 70 4.15 -17.62 2.15
N LEU A 71 3.84 -16.32 2.11
CA LEU A 71 4.27 -15.43 1.04
C LEU A 71 5.60 -14.76 1.41
N ASP A 72 6.50 -14.65 0.44
CA ASP A 72 7.73 -13.87 0.60
C ASP A 72 7.40 -12.41 0.96
N PRO A 73 8.10 -11.78 1.93
CA PRO A 73 7.79 -10.42 2.37
C PRO A 73 7.80 -9.38 1.25
N TYR A 74 8.72 -9.48 0.28
CA TYR A 74 8.82 -8.53 -0.83
C TYR A 74 7.67 -8.73 -1.83
N VAL A 75 7.31 -9.99 -2.09
CA VAL A 75 6.12 -10.32 -2.89
C VAL A 75 4.86 -9.82 -2.18
N GLY A 76 4.77 -9.99 -0.86
CA GLY A 76 3.71 -9.43 -0.03
C GLY A 76 3.61 -7.91 -0.14
N THR A 77 4.73 -7.19 -0.05
CA THR A 77 4.77 -5.74 -0.24
C THR A 77 4.26 -5.33 -1.62
N PHE A 78 4.69 -6.01 -2.68
CA PHE A 78 4.24 -5.72 -4.04
C PHE A 78 2.73 -5.95 -4.20
N VAL A 79 2.21 -7.08 -3.70
CA VAL A 79 0.78 -7.40 -3.75
C VAL A 79 -0.03 -6.37 -2.96
N SER A 80 0.39 -6.02 -1.75
CA SER A 80 -0.27 -5.00 -0.93
C SER A 80 -0.28 -3.63 -1.61
N ALA A 81 0.82 -3.22 -2.24
CA ALA A 81 0.89 -1.97 -3.00
C ALA A 81 -0.11 -2.00 -4.18
N LEU A 82 -0.11 -3.07 -4.97
CA LEU A 82 -1.03 -3.21 -6.10
C LEU A 82 -2.49 -3.18 -5.66
N VAL A 83 -2.86 -3.99 -4.67
CA VAL A 83 -4.24 -4.09 -4.17
C VAL A 83 -4.68 -2.77 -3.57
N GLY A 84 -3.86 -2.14 -2.72
CA GLY A 84 -4.17 -0.84 -2.11
C GLY A 84 -4.38 0.26 -3.15
N THR A 85 -3.51 0.34 -4.16
CA THR A 85 -3.64 1.32 -5.25
C THR A 85 -4.94 1.11 -6.04
N LEU A 86 -5.25 -0.14 -6.42
CA LEU A 86 -6.47 -0.44 -7.19
C LEU A 86 -7.74 -0.15 -6.38
N LEU A 87 -7.77 -0.49 -5.09
CA LEU A 87 -8.90 -0.20 -4.21
C LEU A 87 -9.11 1.30 -4.05
N CYS A 88 -8.03 2.04 -3.76
CA CYS A 88 -8.11 3.49 -3.58
C CYS A 88 -8.58 4.19 -4.86
N LEU A 89 -7.99 3.84 -6.01
CA LEU A 89 -8.38 4.40 -7.30
C LEU A 89 -9.83 4.03 -7.65
N GLY A 90 -10.22 2.77 -7.43
CA GLY A 90 -11.59 2.31 -7.63
C GLY A 90 -12.60 3.10 -6.79
N VAL A 91 -12.33 3.33 -5.51
CA VAL A 91 -13.19 4.13 -4.64
C VAL A 91 -13.25 5.58 -5.10
N ALA A 92 -12.10 6.20 -5.41
CA ALA A 92 -12.04 7.58 -5.87
C ALA A 92 -12.86 7.79 -7.16
N LEU A 93 -12.70 6.89 -8.13
CA LEU A 93 -13.48 6.93 -9.37
C LEU A 93 -14.98 6.75 -9.12
N ARG A 94 -15.38 5.87 -8.19
CA ARG A 94 -16.79 5.66 -7.85
C ARG A 94 -17.41 6.86 -7.15
N ILE A 95 -16.69 7.48 -6.22
CA ILE A 95 -17.14 8.71 -5.56
C ILE A 95 -17.28 9.82 -6.60
N GLY A 96 -16.27 10.00 -7.48
CA GLY A 96 -16.34 10.96 -8.58
C GLY A 96 -17.59 10.76 -9.43
N SER A 97 -17.83 9.53 -9.90
CA SER A 97 -19.00 9.21 -10.72
C SER A 97 -20.36 9.38 -10.01
N ALA A 98 -20.40 9.37 -8.68
CA ALA A 98 -21.65 9.50 -7.91
C ALA A 98 -21.99 10.96 -7.58
N LEU A 99 -21.04 11.87 -7.76
CA LEU A 99 -21.19 13.31 -7.50
C LEU A 99 -21.49 14.12 -8.79
N GLU A 100 -21.37 13.48 -9.95
CA GLU A 100 -21.80 14.01 -11.26
C GLU A 100 -23.30 13.77 -11.50
#